data_AF-A0A449H4N3-F1
#
_entry.id   AF-A0A449H4N3-F1
#
_cell.length_a   1.000
_cell.length_b   1.000
_cell.length_c   1.000
_cell.angle_alpha   90.00
_cell.angle_beta   90.00
_cell.angle_gamma   90.00
#
_symmetry.space_group_name_H-M   'P 1'
#
loop_
_entity.id
_entity.type
_entity.pdbx_description
1 polymer ?
#
loop_
_entity_poly.entity_id
_entity_poly.type
_entity_poly.pdbx_seq_one_letter_code
_entity_poly.pdbx_strand_id
1 'polypeptide(L)'
;MPSADGAAVSGEPGRAAFVVIPVLGLALGAGPAAAAMSLIPQERLRIPFAATGAALGVLVTAALLAAVWYRRKARSALRAAAAAELHRDAAEDQRLEAEKRAAAVESMIAEERAATTRAIEVARRDEHHRTAALAAFAGAAGRIQAMTTAMLAELREMEHRHDDPKVLADLLLLDHRTAQAGRLADSIAVLSGARSGRRWAKPISMESILRGAMGRVAGYQRVRLRAVAEIAVAGHAAEGVMHALAELLDNACNFSPPTTEVHVYASEVPAGVVVTIEDSGLVMSESALRRAELAVSGARDGDSQADADLAALTGTRLGLAVVGHLARKHGLTVSYRPSAIGGTAVVVVVPRELTARLARVEPASLPAGRPAAASKPEPVVVSGADAPLPKRQRGRTLAAAHPEGLVERRPGAATVRTPAAPTTSSARPAALGAFQRAVAGRDTEDQAPPSTPVALENER
;
A
#
# COMPACT_ATOMS: atom_id res chain seq x y z
N MET A 1 47.90 5.81 -8.61
CA MET A 1 49.28 5.99 -8.11
C MET A 1 50.25 5.39 -9.12
N PRO A 2 51.03 6.20 -9.85
CA PRO A 2 52.14 5.71 -10.66
C PRO A 2 53.48 6.02 -9.95
N SER A 3 54.29 4.99 -9.72
CA SER A 3 55.69 5.10 -9.26
C SER A 3 56.53 4.46 -10.38
N ALA A 4 57.30 5.23 -11.15
CA ALA A 4 58.60 5.84 -10.86
C ALA A 4 59.77 4.90 -11.21
N ASP A 5 60.63 5.45 -12.08
CA ASP A 5 62.06 5.22 -12.27
C ASP A 5 62.59 3.83 -12.68
N GLY A 6 62.91 3.77 -13.98
CA GLY A 6 63.93 2.90 -14.54
C GLY A 6 64.73 3.68 -15.58
N ALA A 7 65.54 4.65 -15.12
CA ALA A 7 66.52 5.37 -15.94
C ALA A 7 67.62 4.40 -16.40
N ALA A 8 67.34 3.65 -17.47
CA ALA A 8 68.35 2.89 -18.18
C ALA A 8 69.18 3.86 -19.03
N VAL A 9 70.39 4.14 -18.55
CA VAL A 9 71.48 4.78 -19.29
C VAL A 9 71.69 4.00 -20.58
N SER A 10 71.09 4.48 -21.66
CA SER A 10 71.31 3.99 -23.01
C SER A 10 72.69 4.48 -23.45
N GLY A 11 73.71 3.67 -23.18
CA GLY A 11 75.02 3.83 -23.79
C GLY A 11 74.85 3.77 -25.30
N GLU A 12 74.85 4.92 -25.98
CA GLU A 12 74.63 5.01 -27.42
C GLU A 12 75.66 4.16 -28.19
N PRO A 13 75.27 3.01 -28.80
CA PRO A 13 76.16 2.25 -29.67
C PRO A 13 76.44 3.00 -30.99
N GLY A 14 75.74 4.13 -31.22
CA GLY A 14 75.91 4.98 -32.40
C GLY A 14 77.15 5.86 -32.37
N ARG A 15 77.62 6.27 -31.18
CA ARG A 15 78.83 7.10 -31.03
C ARG A 15 80.09 6.32 -31.39
N ALA A 16 80.15 5.04 -31.02
CA ALA A 16 81.27 4.17 -31.37
C ALA A 16 81.42 4.00 -32.89
N ALA A 17 80.32 3.81 -33.64
CA ALA A 17 80.39 3.67 -35.10
C ALA A 17 80.84 4.96 -35.82
N PHE A 18 80.48 6.14 -35.30
CA PHE A 18 80.91 7.42 -35.87
C PHE A 18 82.39 7.75 -35.60
N VAL A 19 82.99 7.16 -34.57
CA VAL A 19 84.41 7.38 -34.21
C VAL A 19 85.29 6.27 -34.79
N VAL A 20 84.85 5.01 -34.77
CA VAL A 20 85.67 3.86 -35.18
C VAL A 20 85.86 3.77 -36.70
N ILE A 21 84.83 4.10 -37.50
CA ILE A 21 84.89 4.01 -38.97
C ILE A 21 85.88 5.03 -39.60
N PRO A 22 85.90 6.32 -39.22
CA PRO A 22 86.89 7.25 -39.77
C PRO A 22 88.33 6.93 -39.31
N VAL A 23 88.50 6.42 -38.09
CA VAL A 23 89.82 5.99 -37.58
C VAL A 23 90.35 4.78 -38.35
N LEU A 24 89.49 3.80 -38.65
CA LEU A 24 89.87 2.63 -39.45
C LEU A 24 90.14 3.00 -40.92
N GLY A 25 89.38 3.93 -41.49
CA GLY A 25 89.60 4.45 -42.84
C GLY A 25 90.93 5.21 -42.99
N LEU A 26 91.30 6.00 -41.98
CA LEU A 26 92.62 6.64 -41.89
C LEU A 26 93.76 5.61 -41.78
N ALA A 27 93.59 4.55 -40.98
CA ALA A 27 94.58 3.48 -40.85
C ALA A 27 94.76 2.66 -42.14
N LEU A 28 93.67 2.36 -42.85
CA LEU A 28 93.68 1.64 -44.14
C LEU A 28 94.24 2.48 -45.30
N GLY A 29 94.17 3.82 -45.24
CA GLY A 29 94.82 4.70 -46.22
C GLY A 29 96.30 4.96 -45.91
N ALA A 30 96.66 5.08 -44.63
CA ALA A 30 98.03 5.36 -44.20
C ALA A 30 98.98 4.17 -44.36
N GLY A 31 98.50 2.94 -44.12
CA GLY A 31 99.30 1.71 -44.27
C GLY A 31 99.91 1.48 -45.67
N PRO A 32 99.11 1.47 -46.75
CA PRO A 32 99.62 1.31 -48.10
C PRO A 32 100.41 2.53 -48.59
N ALA A 33 100.11 3.75 -48.13
CA ALA A 33 100.92 4.93 -48.43
C ALA A 33 102.31 4.87 -47.77
N ALA A 34 102.41 4.37 -46.53
CA ALA A 34 103.67 4.16 -45.83
C ALA A 34 104.48 3.00 -46.43
N ALA A 35 103.82 1.91 -46.86
CA ALA A 35 104.47 0.79 -47.57
C ALA A 35 104.93 1.19 -48.99
N ALA A 36 104.18 2.03 -49.71
CA ALA A 36 104.60 2.58 -50.99
C ALA A 36 105.82 3.51 -50.84
N MET A 37 105.97 4.18 -49.70
CA MET A 37 107.12 5.04 -49.40
C MET A 37 108.43 4.24 -49.24
N SER A 38 108.38 2.98 -48.80
CA SER A 38 109.57 2.15 -48.53
C SER A 38 110.00 1.26 -49.71
N LEU A 39 109.11 0.96 -50.65
CA LEU A 39 109.36 0.01 -51.75
C LEU A 39 109.63 0.67 -53.12
N ILE A 40 109.41 1.98 -53.28
CA ILE A 40 109.56 2.69 -54.56
C ILE A 40 110.91 3.45 -54.61
N PRO A 41 111.87 3.07 -55.48
CA PRO A 41 113.23 3.66 -55.51
C PRO A 41 113.32 5.05 -56.17
N GLN A 42 112.27 5.51 -56.85
CA GLN A 42 112.26 6.77 -57.62
C GLN A 42 111.49 7.87 -56.86
N GLU A 43 112.16 8.98 -56.51
CA GLU A 43 111.60 10.06 -55.68
C GLU A 43 110.38 10.77 -56.30
N ARG A 44 110.27 10.80 -57.64
CA ARG A 44 109.19 11.52 -58.34
C ARG A 44 107.79 10.90 -58.23
N LEU A 45 107.66 9.62 -57.88
CA LEU A 45 106.37 8.92 -57.84
C LEU A 45 105.73 8.84 -56.44
N ARG A 46 106.42 9.24 -55.37
CA ARG A 46 105.94 9.06 -53.99
C ARG A 46 104.73 9.93 -53.63
N ILE A 47 104.75 11.20 -54.01
CA ILE A 47 103.69 12.18 -53.73
C ILE A 47 102.36 11.84 -54.42
N PRO A 48 102.30 11.52 -55.74
CA PRO A 48 101.03 11.20 -56.39
C PRO A 48 100.40 9.90 -55.87
N PHE A 49 101.21 8.90 -55.50
CA PHE A 49 100.72 7.65 -54.90
C PHE A 49 100.18 7.86 -53.47
N ALA A 50 100.83 8.70 -52.66
CA ALA A 50 100.32 9.05 -51.33
C ALA A 50 99.01 9.87 -51.41
N ALA A 51 98.94 10.84 -52.32
CA ALA A 51 97.75 11.66 -52.53
C ALA A 51 96.55 10.85 -53.04
N THR A 52 96.78 9.90 -53.96
CA THR A 52 95.74 8.99 -54.46
C THR A 52 95.28 8.00 -53.39
N GLY A 53 96.21 7.47 -52.56
CA GLY A 53 95.86 6.63 -51.42
C GLY A 53 95.01 7.36 -50.37
N ALA A 54 95.35 8.62 -50.06
CA ALA A 54 94.57 9.45 -49.15
C ALA A 54 93.18 9.78 -49.71
N ALA A 55 93.09 10.15 -50.99
CA ALA A 55 91.82 10.41 -51.67
C ALA A 55 90.92 9.16 -51.71
N LEU A 56 91.50 7.99 -51.97
CA LEU A 56 90.80 6.71 -51.95
C LEU A 56 90.30 6.38 -50.53
N GLY A 57 91.13 6.61 -49.50
CA GLY A 57 90.75 6.43 -48.10
C GLY A 57 89.56 7.32 -47.68
N VAL A 58 89.55 8.60 -48.12
CA VAL A 58 88.43 9.52 -47.87
C VAL A 58 87.16 9.05 -48.59
N LEU A 59 87.26 8.64 -49.86
CA LEU A 59 86.12 8.11 -50.63
C LEU A 59 85.55 6.83 -50.01
N VAL A 60 86.40 5.90 -49.60
CA VAL A 60 85.98 4.66 -48.90
C VAL A 60 85.30 4.99 -47.58
N THR A 61 85.85 5.94 -46.81
CA THR A 61 85.26 6.37 -45.53
C THR A 61 83.90 7.04 -45.74
N ALA A 62 83.79 7.94 -46.72
CA ALA A 62 82.53 8.60 -47.08
C ALA A 62 81.48 7.60 -47.57
N ALA A 63 81.88 6.62 -48.39
CA ALA A 63 81.00 5.55 -48.86
C ALA A 63 80.53 4.65 -47.72
N LEU A 64 81.40 4.30 -46.76
CA LEU A 64 81.04 3.54 -45.56
C LEU A 64 80.09 4.32 -44.65
N LEU A 65 80.35 5.62 -44.41
CA LEU A 65 79.47 6.48 -43.62
C LEU A 65 78.10 6.65 -44.28
N ALA A 66 78.06 6.86 -45.60
CA ALA A 66 76.82 6.89 -46.37
C ALA A 66 76.08 5.55 -46.27
N ALA A 67 76.76 4.42 -46.46
CA ALA A 67 76.16 3.10 -46.35
C ALA A 67 75.60 2.83 -44.95
N VAL A 68 76.30 3.24 -43.88
CA VAL A 68 75.82 3.14 -42.49
C VAL A 68 74.63 4.08 -42.25
N TRP A 69 74.68 5.31 -42.76
CA TRP A 69 73.57 6.26 -42.65
C TRP A 69 72.32 5.78 -43.37
N TYR A 70 72.43 5.33 -44.63
CA TYR A 70 71.32 4.77 -45.39
C TYR A 70 70.79 3.47 -44.76
N ARG A 71 71.67 2.58 -44.27
CA ARG A 71 71.24 1.37 -43.51
C ARG A 71 70.52 1.75 -42.22
N ARG A 72 70.99 2.75 -41.48
CA ARG A 72 70.35 3.22 -40.25
C ARG A 72 69.01 3.88 -40.53
N LYS A 73 68.92 4.71 -41.59
CA LYS A 73 67.70 5.37 -42.06
C LYS A 73 66.66 4.37 -42.56
N ALA A 74 67.08 3.36 -43.30
CA ALA A 74 66.21 2.26 -43.72
C ALA A 74 65.68 1.45 -42.53
N ARG A 75 66.55 1.13 -41.55
CA ARG A 75 66.13 0.44 -40.32
C ARG A 75 65.19 1.27 -39.44
N SER A 76 65.40 2.59 -39.34
CA SER A 76 64.48 3.46 -38.59
C SER A 76 63.14 3.60 -39.29
N ALA A 77 63.12 3.68 -40.62
CA ALA A 77 61.87 3.70 -41.40
C ALA A 77 61.08 2.39 -41.25
N LEU A 78 61.75 1.23 -41.32
CA LEU A 78 61.11 -0.08 -41.09
C LEU A 78 60.56 -0.22 -39.66
N ARG A 79 61.29 0.25 -38.64
CA ARG A 79 60.81 0.25 -37.24
C ARG A 79 59.62 1.20 -37.04
N ALA A 80 59.65 2.37 -37.66
CA ALA A 80 58.54 3.32 -37.61
C ALA A 80 57.29 2.76 -38.30
N ALA A 81 57.44 2.09 -39.45
CA ALA A 81 56.35 1.42 -40.14
C ALA A 81 55.75 0.27 -39.30
N ALA A 82 56.60 -0.58 -38.70
CA ALA A 82 56.16 -1.66 -37.82
C ALA A 82 55.47 -1.15 -36.55
N ALA A 83 55.98 -0.06 -35.94
CA ALA A 83 55.32 0.58 -34.80
C ALA A 83 53.96 1.19 -35.18
N ALA A 84 53.86 1.81 -36.36
CA ALA A 84 52.59 2.37 -36.85
C ALA A 84 51.56 1.29 -37.21
N GLU A 85 51.99 0.08 -37.58
CA GLU A 85 51.12 -1.08 -37.77
C GLU A 85 50.61 -1.60 -36.42
N LEU A 86 51.49 -1.84 -35.45
CA LEU A 86 51.12 -2.23 -34.08
C LEU A 86 50.15 -1.24 -33.42
N HIS A 87 50.33 0.06 -33.62
CA HIS A 87 49.42 1.08 -33.10
C HIS A 87 48.04 1.07 -33.78
N ARG A 88 47.98 0.72 -35.08
CA ARG A 88 46.70 0.58 -35.79
C ARG A 88 45.95 -0.65 -35.28
N ASP A 89 46.62 -1.79 -35.17
CA ASP A 89 46.03 -3.03 -34.66
C ASP A 89 45.51 -2.84 -33.23
N ALA A 90 46.30 -2.21 -32.35
CA ALA A 90 45.88 -1.90 -30.99
C ALA A 90 44.69 -0.93 -30.93
N ALA A 91 44.58 0.02 -31.88
CA ALA A 91 43.46 0.93 -31.96
C ALA A 91 42.19 0.23 -32.49
N GLU A 92 42.33 -0.71 -33.42
CA GLU A 92 41.23 -1.56 -33.90
C GLU A 92 40.71 -2.47 -32.79
N ASP A 93 41.60 -3.11 -32.03
CA ASP A 93 41.23 -3.93 -30.88
C ASP A 93 40.48 -3.10 -29.81
N GLN A 94 40.97 -1.89 -29.51
CA GLN A 94 40.29 -0.99 -28.56
C GLN A 94 38.90 -0.57 -29.03
N ARG A 95 38.71 -0.33 -30.34
CA ARG A 95 37.41 0.00 -30.92
C ARG A 95 36.45 -1.18 -30.82
N LEU A 96 36.92 -2.38 -31.15
CA LEU A 96 36.12 -3.60 -31.06
C LEU A 96 35.70 -3.87 -29.60
N GLU A 97 36.61 -3.70 -28.64
CA GLU A 97 36.30 -3.83 -27.21
C GLU A 97 35.31 -2.75 -26.72
N ALA A 98 35.43 -1.50 -27.20
CA ALA A 98 34.48 -0.44 -26.88
C ALA A 98 33.08 -0.73 -27.44
N GLU A 99 32.99 -1.25 -28.67
CA GLU A 99 31.73 -1.66 -29.31
C GLU A 99 31.07 -2.82 -28.55
N LYS A 100 31.84 -3.85 -28.16
CA LYS A 100 31.34 -4.95 -27.31
C LYS A 100 30.81 -4.43 -25.98
N ARG A 101 31.51 -3.50 -25.32
CA ARG A 101 31.06 -2.90 -24.06
C ARG A 101 29.78 -2.07 -24.25
N ALA A 102 29.68 -1.30 -25.33
CA ALA A 102 28.47 -0.54 -25.65
C ALA A 102 27.27 -1.46 -25.88
N ALA A 103 27.45 -2.52 -26.68
CA ALA A 103 26.42 -3.54 -26.92
C ALA A 103 26.02 -4.26 -25.62
N ALA A 104 26.98 -4.58 -24.74
CA ALA A 104 26.70 -5.17 -23.43
C ALA A 104 25.86 -4.23 -22.54
N VAL A 105 26.21 -2.94 -22.48
CA VAL A 105 25.44 -1.93 -21.74
C VAL A 105 24.04 -1.77 -22.32
N GLU A 106 23.89 -1.72 -23.65
CA GLU A 106 22.58 -1.63 -24.31
C GLU A 106 21.71 -2.86 -23.99
N SER A 107 22.29 -4.07 -24.03
CA SER A 107 21.58 -5.30 -23.68
C SER A 107 21.12 -5.30 -22.21
N MET A 108 21.96 -4.82 -21.29
CA MET A 108 21.63 -4.70 -19.86
C MET A 108 20.49 -3.69 -19.63
N ILE A 109 20.53 -2.53 -20.29
CA ILE A 109 19.46 -1.53 -20.24
C ILE A 109 18.16 -2.10 -20.83
N ALA A 110 18.24 -2.85 -21.93
CA ALA A 110 17.08 -3.48 -22.55
C ALA A 110 16.46 -4.55 -21.62
N GLU A 111 17.28 -5.34 -20.95
CA GLU A 111 16.85 -6.34 -19.96
C GLU A 111 16.18 -5.67 -18.75
N GLU A 112 16.79 -4.61 -18.19
CA GLU A 112 16.24 -3.85 -17.07
C GLU A 112 14.90 -3.19 -17.43
N ARG A 113 14.80 -2.60 -18.63
CA ARG A 113 13.53 -2.06 -19.16
C ARG A 113 12.48 -3.14 -19.33
N ALA A 114 12.86 -4.32 -19.83
CA ALA A 114 11.94 -5.45 -19.98
C ALA A 114 11.47 -5.98 -18.61
N ALA A 115 12.37 -6.04 -17.62
CA ALA A 115 12.03 -6.44 -16.25
C ALA A 115 11.08 -5.42 -15.59
N THR A 116 11.34 -4.12 -15.75
CA THR A 116 10.49 -3.04 -15.24
C THR A 116 9.12 -3.06 -15.90
N THR A 117 9.05 -3.26 -17.22
CA THR A 117 7.78 -3.37 -17.95
C THR A 117 6.97 -4.57 -17.46
N ARG A 118 7.62 -5.73 -17.25
CA ARG A 118 6.97 -6.91 -16.66
C ARG A 118 6.46 -6.64 -15.25
N ALA A 119 7.25 -5.98 -14.40
CA ALA A 119 6.83 -5.62 -13.04
C ALA A 119 5.62 -4.68 -13.03
N ILE A 120 5.60 -3.67 -13.92
CA ILE A 120 4.45 -2.77 -14.09
C ILE A 120 3.21 -3.53 -14.58
N GLU A 121 3.36 -4.47 -15.51
CA GLU A 121 2.24 -5.25 -16.02
C GLU A 121 1.65 -6.17 -14.96
N VAL A 122 2.49 -6.84 -14.16
CA VAL A 122 2.06 -7.62 -13.00
C VAL A 122 1.32 -6.74 -12.00
N ALA A 123 1.89 -5.60 -11.60
CA ALA A 123 1.24 -4.67 -10.69
C ALA A 123 -0.11 -4.15 -11.23
N ARG A 124 -0.22 -3.89 -12.54
CA ARG A 124 -1.49 -3.50 -13.18
C ARG A 124 -2.53 -4.60 -13.15
N ARG A 125 -2.13 -5.86 -13.38
CA ARG A 125 -3.06 -7.01 -13.31
C ARG A 125 -3.55 -7.23 -11.88
N ASP A 126 -2.65 -7.11 -10.91
CA ASP A 126 -2.99 -7.24 -9.49
C ASP A 126 -3.96 -6.14 -9.06
N GLU A 127 -3.71 -4.89 -9.46
CA GLU A 127 -4.60 -3.77 -9.19
C GLU A 127 -5.96 -3.92 -9.87
N HIS A 128 -5.98 -4.42 -11.12
CA HIS A 128 -7.23 -4.71 -11.82
C HIS A 128 -8.05 -5.80 -11.11
N HIS A 129 -7.40 -6.91 -10.71
CA HIS A 129 -8.05 -7.98 -9.96
C HIS A 129 -8.57 -7.49 -8.61
N ARG A 130 -7.80 -6.65 -7.92
CA ARG A 130 -8.19 -6.03 -6.65
C ARG A 130 -9.42 -5.14 -6.83
N THR A 131 -9.41 -4.25 -7.80
CA THR A 131 -10.55 -3.36 -8.11
C THR A 131 -11.80 -4.17 -8.46
N ALA A 132 -11.65 -5.22 -9.28
CA ALA A 132 -12.75 -6.11 -9.64
C ALA A 132 -13.32 -6.86 -8.42
N ALA A 133 -12.45 -7.34 -7.52
CA ALA A 133 -12.86 -7.99 -6.28
C ALA A 133 -13.63 -7.02 -5.35
N LEU A 134 -13.13 -5.80 -5.16
CA LEU A 134 -13.82 -4.77 -4.35
C LEU A 134 -15.19 -4.43 -4.93
N ALA A 135 -15.30 -4.30 -6.26
CA ALA A 135 -16.59 -4.08 -6.93
C ALA A 135 -17.57 -5.25 -6.75
N ALA A 136 -17.07 -6.50 -6.80
CA ALA A 136 -17.88 -7.69 -6.55
C ALA A 136 -18.37 -7.74 -5.09
N PHE A 137 -17.51 -7.43 -4.12
CA PHE A 137 -17.87 -7.34 -2.71
C PHE A 137 -18.89 -6.22 -2.43
N ALA A 138 -18.70 -5.04 -3.03
CA ALA A 138 -19.67 -3.95 -2.96
C ALA A 138 -21.05 -4.37 -3.50
N GLY A 139 -21.08 -5.07 -4.64
CA GLY A 139 -22.30 -5.61 -5.22
C GLY A 139 -22.97 -6.66 -4.34
N ALA A 140 -22.19 -7.56 -3.72
CA ALA A 140 -22.70 -8.55 -2.78
C ALA A 140 -23.27 -7.91 -1.50
N ALA A 141 -22.55 -6.97 -0.91
CA ALA A 141 -23.00 -6.20 0.25
C ALA A 141 -24.31 -5.47 -0.04
N GLY A 142 -24.42 -4.81 -1.19
CA GLY A 142 -25.65 -4.11 -1.59
C GLY A 142 -26.86 -5.05 -1.70
N ARG A 143 -26.67 -6.28 -2.21
CA ARG A 143 -27.76 -7.28 -2.28
C ARG A 143 -28.16 -7.80 -0.90
N ILE A 144 -27.20 -8.09 -0.02
CA ILE A 144 -27.50 -8.52 1.35
C ILE A 144 -28.20 -7.40 2.12
N GLN A 145 -27.79 -6.14 1.92
CA GLN A 145 -28.44 -4.99 2.53
C GLN A 145 -29.89 -4.81 2.05
N ALA A 146 -30.15 -4.99 0.75
CA ALA A 146 -31.50 -4.93 0.21
C ALA A 146 -32.39 -6.05 0.80
N MET A 147 -31.87 -7.28 0.89
CA MET A 147 -32.57 -8.41 1.46
C MET A 147 -32.88 -8.21 2.95
N THR A 148 -31.89 -7.80 3.74
CA THR A 148 -32.08 -7.54 5.18
C THR A 148 -33.04 -6.39 5.44
N THR A 149 -33.03 -5.34 4.61
CA THR A 149 -34.02 -4.26 4.69
C THR A 149 -35.44 -4.75 4.42
N ALA A 150 -35.62 -5.60 3.41
CA ALA A 150 -36.92 -6.21 3.12
C ALA A 150 -37.39 -7.12 4.27
N MET A 151 -36.50 -7.98 4.79
CA MET A 151 -36.79 -8.85 5.94
C MET A 151 -37.20 -8.05 7.18
N LEU A 152 -36.52 -6.95 7.50
CA LEU A 152 -36.90 -6.08 8.63
C LEU A 152 -38.29 -5.45 8.42
N ALA A 153 -38.66 -5.12 7.18
CA ALA A 153 -40.00 -4.60 6.88
C ALA A 153 -41.07 -5.69 7.05
N GLU A 154 -40.81 -6.90 6.57
CA GLU A 154 -41.70 -8.06 6.73
C GLU A 154 -41.88 -8.45 8.20
N LEU A 155 -40.80 -8.44 8.99
CA LEU A 155 -40.85 -8.71 10.42
C LEU A 155 -41.70 -7.66 11.16
N ARG A 156 -41.56 -6.37 10.82
CA ARG A 156 -42.41 -5.31 11.39
C ARG A 156 -43.89 -5.47 11.04
N GLU A 157 -44.19 -5.91 9.82
CA GLU A 157 -45.56 -6.22 9.42
C GLU A 157 -46.09 -7.43 10.20
N MET A 158 -45.26 -8.45 10.48
CA MET A 158 -45.63 -9.55 11.36
C MET A 158 -45.88 -9.07 12.80
N GLU A 159 -45.02 -8.21 13.34
CA GLU A 159 -45.22 -7.61 14.67
C GLU A 159 -46.52 -6.83 14.74
N HIS A 160 -46.89 -6.11 13.69
CA HIS A 160 -48.14 -5.35 13.66
C HIS A 160 -49.37 -6.26 13.59
N ARG A 161 -49.28 -7.39 12.90
CA ARG A 161 -50.39 -8.35 12.74
C ARG A 161 -50.58 -9.29 13.93
N HIS A 162 -49.59 -9.46 14.79
CA HIS A 162 -49.59 -10.47 15.86
C HIS A 162 -49.35 -9.85 17.25
N ASP A 163 -50.34 -9.95 18.14
CA ASP A 163 -50.28 -9.46 19.52
C ASP A 163 -49.87 -10.55 20.56
N ASP A 164 -49.56 -11.77 20.13
CA ASP A 164 -49.14 -12.86 21.02
C ASP A 164 -47.73 -12.59 21.59
N PRO A 165 -47.56 -12.49 22.92
CA PRO A 165 -46.25 -12.27 23.54
C PRO A 165 -45.17 -13.29 23.18
N LYS A 166 -45.54 -14.54 22.89
CA LYS A 166 -44.58 -15.58 22.46
C LYS A 166 -44.08 -15.31 21.04
N VAL A 167 -45.02 -15.01 20.13
CA VAL A 167 -44.69 -14.65 18.75
C VAL A 167 -43.82 -13.39 18.72
N LEU A 168 -44.14 -12.39 19.54
CA LEU A 168 -43.33 -11.18 19.63
C LEU A 168 -41.91 -11.47 20.16
N ALA A 169 -41.75 -12.38 21.12
CA ALA A 169 -40.43 -12.77 21.60
C ALA A 169 -39.58 -13.43 20.49
N ASP A 170 -40.19 -14.31 19.69
CA ASP A 170 -39.53 -14.93 18.54
C ASP A 170 -39.20 -13.89 17.46
N LEU A 171 -40.14 -13.00 17.13
CA LEU A 171 -39.93 -11.92 16.16
C LEU A 171 -38.79 -10.99 16.57
N LEU A 172 -38.68 -10.63 17.85
CA LEU A 172 -37.57 -9.84 18.36
C LEU A 172 -36.21 -10.54 18.19
N LEU A 173 -36.16 -11.87 18.32
CA LEU A 173 -34.93 -12.62 18.05
C LEU A 173 -34.58 -12.61 16.56
N LEU A 174 -35.59 -12.72 15.67
CA LEU A 174 -35.40 -12.65 14.22
C LEU A 174 -34.99 -11.24 13.76
N ASP A 175 -35.61 -10.19 14.29
CA ASP A 175 -35.27 -8.79 14.03
C ASP A 175 -33.80 -8.54 14.35
N HIS A 176 -33.35 -9.03 15.51
CA HIS A 176 -31.96 -8.90 15.93
C HIS A 176 -30.98 -9.61 15.00
N ARG A 177 -31.26 -10.87 14.63
CA ARG A 177 -30.41 -11.62 13.67
C ARG A 177 -30.37 -10.93 12.31
N THR A 178 -31.48 -10.35 11.88
CA THR A 178 -31.57 -9.61 10.62
C THR A 178 -30.77 -8.31 10.69
N ALA A 179 -30.83 -7.59 11.81
CA ALA A 179 -30.00 -6.41 12.06
C ALA A 179 -28.50 -6.75 12.08
N GLN A 180 -28.11 -7.92 12.59
CA GLN A 180 -26.72 -8.40 12.54
C GLN A 180 -26.25 -8.72 11.12
N ALA A 181 -27.09 -9.36 10.30
CA ALA A 181 -26.80 -9.59 8.89
C ALA A 181 -26.67 -8.28 8.11
N GLY A 182 -27.53 -7.28 8.41
CA GLY A 182 -27.42 -5.93 7.86
C GLY A 182 -26.11 -5.26 8.24
N ARG A 183 -25.71 -5.35 9.52
CA ARG A 183 -24.39 -4.85 9.99
C ARG A 183 -23.23 -5.48 9.21
N LEU A 184 -23.26 -6.80 9.00
CA LEU A 184 -22.20 -7.48 8.23
C LEU A 184 -22.14 -6.95 6.79
N ALA A 185 -23.28 -6.75 6.14
CA ALA A 185 -23.35 -6.16 4.81
C ALA A 185 -22.79 -4.72 4.80
N ASP A 186 -23.16 -3.91 5.78
CA ASP A 186 -22.64 -2.56 5.97
C ASP A 186 -21.12 -2.56 6.18
N SER A 187 -20.58 -3.50 6.97
CA SER A 187 -19.14 -3.65 7.21
C SER A 187 -18.37 -3.98 5.92
N ILE A 188 -18.90 -4.88 5.08
CA ILE A 188 -18.33 -5.18 3.76
C ILE A 188 -18.43 -3.96 2.84
N ALA A 189 -19.55 -3.23 2.86
CA ALA A 189 -19.73 -2.03 2.06
C ALA A 189 -18.72 -0.93 2.44
N VAL A 190 -18.49 -0.70 3.74
CA VAL A 190 -17.48 0.26 4.22
C VAL A 190 -16.08 -0.09 3.70
N LEU A 191 -15.67 -1.37 3.81
CA LEU A 191 -14.32 -1.79 3.41
C LEU A 191 -14.13 -1.85 1.89
N SER A 192 -15.20 -2.12 1.13
CA SER A 192 -15.18 -2.07 -0.34
C SER A 192 -15.23 -0.64 -0.91
N GLY A 193 -15.28 0.39 -0.05
CA GLY A 193 -15.46 1.78 -0.46
C GLY A 193 -16.87 2.09 -0.99
N ALA A 194 -17.78 1.12 -0.91
CA ALA A 194 -19.17 1.30 -1.25
C ALA A 194 -19.88 2.16 -0.19
N ARG A 195 -21.03 2.68 -0.57
CA ARG A 195 -21.85 3.46 0.34
C ARG A 195 -22.58 2.53 1.31
N SER A 196 -22.24 2.64 2.59
CA SER A 196 -22.92 1.95 3.68
C SER A 196 -23.92 2.86 4.41
N GLY A 197 -24.98 2.23 4.92
CA GLY A 197 -25.90 2.81 5.89
C GLY A 197 -26.83 3.93 5.40
N ARG A 198 -27.72 4.35 6.30
CA ARG A 198 -28.70 5.42 6.05
C ARG A 198 -28.05 6.80 6.20
N ARG A 199 -28.51 7.78 5.41
CA ARG A 199 -28.20 9.20 5.65
C ARG A 199 -29.26 9.83 6.53
N TRP A 200 -28.82 10.55 7.54
CA TRP A 200 -29.68 11.31 8.43
C TRP A 200 -29.53 12.80 8.13
N ALA A 201 -30.64 13.49 7.91
CA ALA A 201 -30.63 14.92 7.58
C ALA A 201 -30.46 15.80 8.82
N LYS A 202 -31.08 15.40 9.93
CA LYS A 202 -31.04 16.12 11.21
C LYS A 202 -29.98 15.49 12.13
N PRO A 203 -29.40 16.27 13.07
CA PRO A 203 -28.59 15.72 14.14
C PRO A 203 -29.35 14.67 14.96
N ILE A 204 -28.65 13.66 15.44
CA ILE A 204 -29.20 12.56 16.22
C ILE A 204 -28.61 12.59 17.63
N SER A 205 -29.44 12.46 18.67
CA SER A 205 -28.96 12.43 20.06
C SER A 205 -27.95 11.30 20.29
N MET A 206 -26.95 11.52 21.15
CA MET A 206 -25.96 10.51 21.52
C MET A 206 -26.63 9.28 22.13
N GLU A 207 -27.71 9.46 22.89
CA GLU A 207 -28.50 8.34 23.38
C GLU A 207 -29.08 7.50 22.23
N SER A 208 -29.66 8.12 21.21
CA SER A 208 -30.17 7.43 20.02
C SER A 208 -29.05 6.76 19.21
N ILE A 209 -27.87 7.38 19.12
CA ILE A 209 -26.68 6.77 18.50
C ILE A 209 -26.28 5.49 19.24
N LEU A 210 -26.13 5.55 20.56
CA LEU A 210 -25.75 4.41 21.40
C LEU A 210 -26.79 3.30 21.35
N ARG A 211 -28.07 3.65 21.42
CA ARG A 211 -29.19 2.70 21.30
C ARG A 211 -29.23 2.03 19.92
N GLY A 212 -29.00 2.79 18.86
CA GLY A 212 -28.90 2.24 17.50
C GLY A 212 -27.70 1.31 17.32
N ALA A 213 -26.56 1.63 17.95
CA ALA A 213 -25.39 0.76 17.97
C ALA A 213 -25.68 -0.54 18.72
N MET A 214 -26.29 -0.46 19.91
CA MET A 214 -26.68 -1.63 20.72
C MET A 214 -27.63 -2.57 19.97
N GLY A 215 -28.61 -2.02 19.24
CA GLY A 215 -29.55 -2.82 18.46
C GLY A 215 -28.90 -3.67 17.36
N ARG A 216 -27.62 -3.45 17.08
CA ARG A 216 -26.84 -4.21 16.10
C ARG A 216 -25.86 -5.18 16.75
N VAL A 217 -25.82 -5.31 18.07
CA VAL A 217 -24.80 -6.09 18.81
C VAL A 217 -25.39 -7.39 19.32
N ALA A 218 -24.74 -8.54 19.09
CA ALA A 218 -25.27 -9.83 19.51
C ALA A 218 -25.60 -9.88 21.01
N GLY A 219 -24.66 -9.40 21.83
CA GLY A 219 -24.79 -9.31 23.28
C GLY A 219 -25.51 -8.05 23.81
N TYR A 220 -26.41 -7.40 23.05
CA TYR A 220 -27.02 -6.12 23.45
C TYR A 220 -27.63 -6.09 24.86
N GLN A 221 -28.16 -7.23 25.33
CA GLN A 221 -28.76 -7.36 26.66
C GLN A 221 -27.75 -7.17 27.80
N ARG A 222 -26.45 -7.34 27.52
CA ARG A 222 -25.34 -7.16 28.47
C ARG A 222 -24.78 -5.74 28.46
N VAL A 223 -25.17 -4.91 27.49
CA VAL A 223 -24.68 -3.53 27.37
C VAL A 223 -25.50 -2.62 28.29
N ARG A 224 -24.83 -1.87 29.15
CA ARG A 224 -25.43 -0.93 30.10
C ARG A 224 -24.96 0.50 29.81
N LEU A 225 -25.88 1.32 29.32
CA LEU A 225 -25.67 2.76 29.24
C LEU A 225 -25.76 3.34 30.66
N ARG A 226 -24.71 4.00 31.12
CA ARG A 226 -24.63 4.54 32.49
C ARG A 226 -24.90 6.04 32.53
N ALA A 227 -23.98 6.83 32.02
CA ALA A 227 -24.09 8.28 31.92
C ALA A 227 -23.93 8.67 30.46
N VAL A 228 -24.94 9.35 29.90
CA VAL A 228 -24.94 9.80 28.50
C VAL A 228 -25.22 11.29 28.47
N ALA A 229 -24.27 12.08 27.96
CA ALA A 229 -24.42 13.51 27.80
C ALA A 229 -25.55 13.86 26.80
N GLU A 230 -26.29 14.95 27.09
CA GLU A 230 -27.35 15.50 26.22
C GLU A 230 -26.76 16.26 25.02
N ILE A 231 -26.10 15.53 24.14
CA ILE A 231 -25.45 16.05 22.94
C ILE A 231 -25.87 15.24 21.72
N ALA A 232 -25.90 15.86 20.55
CA ALA A 232 -26.20 15.20 19.29
C ALA A 232 -24.97 15.05 18.41
N VAL A 233 -25.01 14.09 17.51
CA VAL A 233 -24.06 13.88 16.42
C VAL A 233 -24.68 14.38 15.12
N ALA A 234 -23.92 15.08 14.31
CA ALA A 234 -24.34 15.58 13.00
C ALA A 234 -24.87 14.43 12.13
N GLY A 235 -26.01 14.64 11.46
CA GLY A 235 -26.70 13.57 10.74
C GLY A 235 -25.87 12.89 9.63
N HIS A 236 -24.95 13.62 8.99
CA HIS A 236 -24.05 13.06 7.97
C HIS A 236 -22.99 12.10 8.55
N ALA A 237 -22.70 12.18 9.85
CA ALA A 237 -21.75 11.32 10.56
C ALA A 237 -22.42 10.30 11.49
N ALA A 238 -23.68 10.52 11.84
CA ALA A 238 -24.45 9.70 12.78
C ALA A 238 -24.36 8.20 12.49
N GLU A 239 -24.55 7.78 11.24
CA GLU A 239 -24.50 6.37 10.86
C GLU A 239 -23.09 5.78 11.01
N GLY A 240 -22.06 6.53 10.61
CA GLY A 240 -20.67 6.09 10.75
C GLY A 240 -20.24 5.96 12.20
N VAL A 241 -20.64 6.90 13.07
CA VAL A 241 -20.39 6.82 14.51
C VAL A 241 -21.14 5.62 15.13
N MET A 242 -22.42 5.45 14.79
CA MET A 242 -23.22 4.32 15.26
C MET A 242 -22.61 2.98 14.86
N HIS A 243 -22.13 2.86 13.62
CA HIS A 243 -21.50 1.64 13.11
C HIS A 243 -20.16 1.36 13.79
N ALA A 244 -19.29 2.36 13.94
CA ALA A 244 -18.03 2.20 14.67
C ALA A 244 -18.26 1.76 16.12
N LEU A 245 -19.24 2.36 16.80
CA LEU A 245 -19.61 1.95 18.16
C LEU A 245 -20.21 0.55 18.20
N ALA A 246 -21.01 0.14 17.21
CA ALA A 246 -21.55 -1.21 17.14
C ALA A 246 -20.44 -2.28 17.05
N GLU A 247 -19.42 -2.06 16.21
CA GLU A 247 -18.28 -2.97 16.08
C GLU A 247 -17.46 -3.06 17.38
N LEU A 248 -17.26 -1.95 18.07
CA LEU A 248 -16.55 -1.92 19.36
C LEU A 248 -17.34 -2.59 20.49
N LEU A 249 -18.66 -2.37 20.54
CA LEU A 249 -19.55 -3.02 21.50
C LEU A 249 -19.63 -4.54 21.27
N ASP A 250 -19.70 -4.98 20.01
CA ASP A 250 -19.71 -6.40 19.68
C ASP A 250 -18.40 -7.09 20.09
N ASN A 251 -17.26 -6.43 19.87
CA ASN A 251 -15.97 -6.89 20.37
C ASN A 251 -15.95 -6.98 21.90
N ALA A 252 -16.37 -5.93 22.61
CA ALA A 252 -16.43 -5.94 24.08
C ALA A 252 -17.29 -7.10 24.61
N CYS A 253 -18.45 -7.36 23.98
CA CYS A 253 -19.32 -8.47 24.35
C CYS A 253 -18.68 -9.84 24.07
N ASN A 254 -18.00 -10.00 22.93
CA ASN A 254 -17.40 -11.27 22.50
C ASN A 254 -16.16 -11.66 23.33
N PHE A 255 -15.38 -10.69 23.80
CA PHE A 255 -14.18 -10.95 24.63
C PHE A 255 -14.45 -10.98 26.13
N SER A 256 -15.69 -10.72 26.55
CA SER A 256 -16.09 -10.71 27.95
C SER A 256 -16.90 -11.95 28.33
N PRO A 257 -16.68 -12.54 29.53
CA PRO A 257 -17.47 -13.68 30.01
C PRO A 257 -18.98 -13.41 29.94
N PRO A 258 -19.82 -14.39 29.56
CA PRO A 258 -21.25 -14.17 29.30
C PRO A 258 -22.04 -13.69 30.53
N THR A 259 -21.51 -13.86 31.74
CA THR A 259 -22.08 -13.40 33.02
C THR A 259 -21.77 -11.95 33.35
N THR A 260 -20.90 -11.28 32.59
CA THR A 260 -20.46 -9.90 32.83
C THR A 260 -21.19 -8.90 31.94
N GLU A 261 -21.36 -7.69 32.46
CA GLU A 261 -21.93 -6.55 31.74
C GLU A 261 -20.84 -5.71 31.06
N VAL A 262 -21.19 -5.07 29.95
CA VAL A 262 -20.34 -4.07 29.27
C VAL A 262 -20.90 -2.69 29.58
N HIS A 263 -20.10 -1.82 30.18
CA HIS A 263 -20.54 -0.50 30.61
C HIS A 263 -20.16 0.57 29.60
N VAL A 264 -21.09 1.47 29.28
CA VAL A 264 -20.89 2.54 28.31
C VAL A 264 -21.18 3.89 28.94
N TYR A 265 -20.23 4.80 28.78
CA TYR A 265 -20.30 6.18 29.24
C TYR A 265 -20.08 7.10 28.04
N ALA A 266 -20.84 8.19 27.97
CA ALA A 266 -20.63 9.25 26.98
C ALA A 266 -20.63 10.60 27.68
N SER A 267 -19.50 11.29 27.66
CA SER A 267 -19.32 12.61 28.30
C SER A 267 -18.93 13.66 27.27
N GLU A 268 -19.48 14.87 27.41
CA GLU A 268 -19.04 16.02 26.63
C GLU A 268 -17.71 16.54 27.19
N VAL A 269 -16.76 16.79 26.31
CA VAL A 269 -15.44 17.36 26.62
C VAL A 269 -15.16 18.51 25.64
N PRO A 270 -14.15 19.37 25.90
CA PRO A 270 -13.81 20.44 24.96
C PRO A 270 -13.53 19.94 23.53
N ALA A 271 -12.92 18.76 23.39
CA ALA A 271 -12.62 18.13 22.10
C ALA A 271 -13.85 17.55 21.38
N GLY A 272 -15.03 17.49 22.00
CA GLY A 272 -16.24 16.88 21.44
C GLY A 272 -16.96 15.97 22.43
N VAL A 273 -17.14 14.70 22.07
CA VAL A 273 -17.74 13.68 22.97
C VAL A 273 -16.80 12.51 23.12
N VAL A 274 -16.56 12.11 24.36
CA VAL A 274 -15.81 10.89 24.69
C VAL A 274 -16.80 9.79 25.02
N VAL A 275 -16.80 8.73 24.22
CA VAL A 275 -17.51 7.48 24.51
C VAL A 275 -16.51 6.48 25.06
N THR A 276 -16.72 6.03 26.29
CA THR A 276 -15.92 4.98 26.92
C THR A 276 -16.75 3.70 26.98
N ILE A 277 -16.21 2.61 26.43
CA ILE A 277 -16.76 1.26 26.52
C ILE A 277 -15.82 0.45 27.41
N GLU A 278 -16.32 -0.01 28.56
CA GLU A 278 -15.54 -0.79 29.52
C GLU A 278 -16.11 -2.21 29.59
N ASP A 279 -15.22 -3.18 29.40
CA ASP A 279 -15.53 -4.60 29.46
C ASP A 279 -14.74 -5.25 30.61
N SER A 280 -15.13 -6.47 31.02
CA SER A 280 -14.45 -7.28 32.05
C SER A 280 -13.77 -8.51 31.43
N GLY A 281 -13.37 -8.39 30.16
CA GLY A 281 -12.85 -9.47 29.34
C GLY A 281 -11.37 -9.76 29.52
N LEU A 282 -10.79 -10.40 28.51
CA LEU A 282 -9.36 -10.69 28.46
C LEU A 282 -8.56 -9.39 28.28
N VAL A 283 -7.53 -9.23 29.11
CA VAL A 283 -6.55 -8.15 28.92
C VAL A 283 -5.75 -8.44 27.66
N MET A 284 -5.65 -7.46 26.76
CA MET A 284 -4.85 -7.59 25.54
C MET A 284 -3.36 -7.68 25.89
N SER A 285 -2.65 -8.62 25.26
CA SER A 285 -1.18 -8.59 25.28
C SER A 285 -0.69 -7.33 24.54
N GLU A 286 0.50 -6.84 24.86
CA GLU A 286 1.03 -5.63 24.20
C GLU A 286 1.06 -5.76 22.66
N SER A 287 1.37 -6.96 22.14
CA SER A 287 1.36 -7.21 20.70
C SER A 287 -0.05 -7.11 20.10
N ALA A 288 -1.07 -7.55 20.84
CA ALA A 288 -2.46 -7.46 20.41
C ALA A 288 -2.97 -6.04 20.50
N LEU A 289 -2.61 -5.31 21.57
CA LEU A 289 -2.92 -3.90 21.75
C LEU A 289 -2.34 -3.06 20.61
N ARG A 290 -1.04 -3.21 20.30
CA ARG A 290 -0.40 -2.51 19.18
C ARG A 290 -1.10 -2.81 17.83
N ARG A 291 -1.48 -4.06 17.58
CA ARG A 291 -2.23 -4.41 16.36
C ARG A 291 -3.62 -3.77 16.33
N ALA A 292 -4.32 -3.74 17.47
CA ALA A 292 -5.63 -3.11 17.56
C ALA A 292 -5.53 -1.60 17.33
N GLU A 293 -4.57 -0.94 17.98
CA GLU A 293 -4.27 0.48 17.80
C GLU A 293 -3.93 0.82 16.34
N LEU A 294 -3.09 0.02 15.68
CA LEU A 294 -2.78 0.17 14.26
C LEU A 294 -4.03 0.01 13.39
N ALA A 295 -4.86 -1.01 13.65
CA ALA A 295 -6.07 -1.27 12.87
C ALA A 295 -7.09 -0.13 12.94
N VAL A 296 -7.25 0.49 14.12
CA VAL A 296 -8.19 1.60 14.33
C VAL A 296 -7.56 2.97 14.12
N SER A 297 -6.25 3.04 13.90
CA SER A 297 -5.54 4.31 13.78
C SER A 297 -6.13 5.14 12.64
N GLY A 298 -6.58 6.34 13.02
CA GLY A 298 -7.11 7.36 12.12
C GLY A 298 -6.01 8.18 11.42
N ALA A 299 -4.74 7.79 11.56
CA ALA A 299 -3.60 8.55 11.05
C ALA A 299 -3.73 8.75 9.54
N ARG A 300 -3.60 10.01 9.12
CA ARG A 300 -3.70 10.51 7.74
C ARG A 300 -2.37 10.43 6.99
N ASP A 301 -1.39 9.72 7.55
CA ASP A 301 -0.07 9.64 6.94
C ASP A 301 -0.19 8.82 5.65
N GLY A 302 0.21 9.47 4.56
CA GLY A 302 -0.14 9.19 3.17
C GLY A 302 -0.23 7.72 2.78
N ASP A 303 -1.20 7.44 1.92
CA ASP A 303 -1.32 6.21 1.11
C ASP A 303 -1.47 4.87 1.83
N SER A 304 -1.63 4.85 3.15
CA SER A 304 -2.07 3.64 3.85
C SER A 304 -3.59 3.55 3.83
N GLN A 305 -4.15 3.39 2.62
CA GLN A 305 -5.32 2.52 2.51
C GLN A 305 -4.83 1.22 3.12
N ALA A 306 -5.22 0.93 4.37
CA ALA A 306 -4.82 -0.31 5.00
C ALA A 306 -5.36 -1.41 4.09
N ASP A 307 -4.46 -1.93 3.26
CA ASP A 307 -4.58 -2.93 2.21
C ASP A 307 -4.90 -4.28 2.86
N ALA A 308 -5.92 -4.29 3.70
CA ALA A 308 -6.44 -5.50 4.24
C ALA A 308 -7.19 -6.16 3.10
N ASP A 309 -6.56 -7.18 2.52
CA ASP A 309 -7.25 -8.18 1.73
C ASP A 309 -8.52 -8.55 2.49
N LEU A 310 -9.67 -8.14 1.94
CA LEU A 310 -10.97 -8.35 2.56
C LEU A 310 -11.24 -9.85 2.76
N ALA A 311 -10.59 -10.71 1.96
CA ALA A 311 -10.64 -12.15 2.11
C ALA A 311 -9.88 -12.67 3.34
N ALA A 312 -8.89 -11.93 3.85
CA ALA A 312 -8.09 -12.31 5.02
C ALA A 312 -8.68 -11.78 6.35
N LEU A 313 -9.69 -10.92 6.30
CA LEU A 313 -10.33 -10.33 7.48
C LEU A 313 -11.48 -11.22 7.98
N THR A 314 -11.28 -11.88 9.11
CA THR A 314 -12.32 -12.66 9.78
C THR A 314 -12.61 -12.13 11.19
N GLY A 315 -13.88 -12.25 11.61
CA GLY A 315 -14.35 -11.90 12.96
C GLY A 315 -13.94 -10.51 13.42
N THR A 316 -13.30 -10.42 14.59
CA THR A 316 -12.82 -9.17 15.22
C THR A 316 -11.92 -8.33 14.32
N ARG A 317 -11.12 -8.95 13.43
CA ARG A 317 -10.21 -8.20 12.54
C ARG A 317 -10.99 -7.38 11.51
N LEU A 318 -12.11 -7.93 11.02
CA LEU A 318 -13.03 -7.21 10.15
C LEU A 318 -13.61 -5.98 10.88
N GLY A 319 -14.11 -6.18 12.11
CA GLY A 319 -14.70 -5.10 12.90
C GLY A 319 -13.71 -3.96 13.18
N LEU A 320 -12.48 -4.27 13.58
CA LEU A 320 -11.45 -3.24 13.81
C LEU A 320 -11.05 -2.51 12.53
N ALA A 321 -11.00 -3.19 11.37
CA ALA A 321 -10.73 -2.54 10.09
C ALA A 321 -11.86 -1.56 9.70
N VAL A 322 -13.12 -1.94 9.95
CA VAL A 322 -14.28 -1.05 9.75
C VAL A 322 -14.19 0.18 10.65
N VAL A 323 -13.87 -0.03 11.94
CA VAL A 323 -13.66 1.07 12.90
C VAL A 323 -12.55 2.00 12.41
N GLY A 324 -11.41 1.48 11.95
CA GLY A 324 -10.33 2.30 11.39
C GLY A 324 -10.75 3.10 10.16
N HIS A 325 -11.50 2.49 9.24
CA HIS A 325 -12.03 3.20 8.07
C HIS A 325 -12.97 4.34 8.48
N LEU A 326 -13.93 4.06 9.37
CA LEU A 326 -14.89 5.06 9.86
C LEU A 326 -14.20 6.15 10.68
N ALA A 327 -13.18 5.80 11.47
CA ALA A 327 -12.35 6.73 12.21
C ALA A 327 -11.64 7.71 11.27
N ARG A 328 -10.97 7.23 10.22
CA ARG A 328 -10.34 8.09 9.19
C ARG A 328 -11.36 8.99 8.48
N LYS A 329 -12.51 8.42 8.10
CA LYS A 329 -13.57 9.12 7.37
C LYS A 329 -14.20 10.26 8.18
N HIS A 330 -14.41 10.04 9.48
CA HIS A 330 -15.11 10.98 10.36
C HIS A 330 -14.19 11.70 11.36
N GLY A 331 -12.88 11.49 11.31
CA GLY A 331 -11.94 12.08 12.25
C GLY A 331 -12.11 11.57 13.69
N LEU A 332 -12.58 10.33 13.88
CA LEU A 332 -12.70 9.74 15.21
C LEU A 332 -11.33 9.35 15.73
N THR A 333 -11.09 9.54 17.02
CA THR A 333 -9.89 9.00 17.68
C THR A 333 -10.30 7.80 18.52
N VAL A 334 -9.63 6.67 18.36
CA VAL A 334 -9.87 5.45 19.13
C VAL A 334 -8.60 5.07 19.87
N SER A 335 -8.69 4.88 21.18
CA SER A 335 -7.57 4.46 22.02
C SER A 335 -8.02 3.39 23.00
N TYR A 336 -7.09 2.55 23.43
CA TYR A 336 -7.33 1.45 24.34
C TYR A 336 -6.59 1.70 25.66
N ARG A 337 -7.18 1.29 26.78
CA ARG A 337 -6.54 1.31 28.10
C ARG A 337 -7.03 0.12 28.94
N PRO A 338 -6.33 -0.26 30.02
CA PRO A 338 -6.86 -1.21 30.99
C PRO A 338 -8.18 -0.70 31.60
N SER A 339 -9.15 -1.60 31.72
CA SER A 339 -10.46 -1.29 32.32
C SER A 339 -10.41 -1.45 33.86
N ALA A 340 -11.13 -0.58 34.56
CA ALA A 340 -11.18 -0.57 36.03
C ALA A 340 -11.90 -1.80 36.61
N ILE A 341 -12.75 -2.46 35.81
CA ILE A 341 -13.51 -3.67 36.17
C ILE A 341 -12.82 -4.96 35.67
N GLY A 342 -11.51 -4.88 35.38
CA GLY A 342 -10.75 -5.92 34.66
C GLY A 342 -10.93 -5.78 33.15
N GLY A 343 -10.10 -6.43 32.33
CA GLY A 343 -10.26 -6.42 30.86
C GLY A 343 -9.81 -5.13 30.16
N THR A 344 -10.54 -4.72 29.12
CA THR A 344 -10.15 -3.61 28.23
C THR A 344 -11.19 -2.50 28.24
N ALA A 345 -10.72 -1.24 28.22
CA ALA A 345 -11.54 -0.07 28.00
C ALA A 345 -11.17 0.58 26.68
N VAL A 346 -12.17 0.79 25.81
CA VAL A 346 -12.03 1.51 24.55
C VAL A 346 -12.57 2.92 24.72
N VAL A 347 -11.79 3.91 24.30
CA VAL A 347 -12.14 5.32 24.35
C VAL A 347 -12.25 5.83 22.93
N VAL A 348 -13.43 6.31 22.55
CA VAL A 348 -13.73 6.88 21.25
C VAL A 348 -14.01 8.37 21.42
N VAL A 349 -13.23 9.21 20.75
CA VAL A 349 -13.47 10.66 20.69
C VAL A 349 -14.18 10.97 19.38
N VAL A 350 -15.42 11.44 19.50
CA VAL A 350 -16.15 12.07 18.39
C VAL A 350 -15.80 13.56 18.40
N PRO A 351 -15.18 14.10 17.34
CA PRO A 351 -14.67 15.47 17.33
C PRO A 351 -15.80 16.49 17.41
N ARG A 352 -15.48 17.67 17.98
CA ARG A 352 -16.45 18.75 18.21
C ARG A 352 -17.17 19.18 16.94
N GLU A 353 -16.50 19.16 15.79
CA GLU A 353 -17.10 19.52 14.50
C GLU A 353 -18.28 18.60 14.09
N LEU A 354 -18.31 17.38 14.62
CA LEU A 354 -19.38 16.41 14.39
C LEU A 354 -20.46 16.45 15.46
N THR A 355 -20.35 17.32 16.46
CA THR A 355 -21.33 17.40 17.54
C THR A 355 -22.21 18.62 17.41
N ALA A 356 -23.45 18.51 17.86
CA ALA A 356 -24.41 19.59 17.92
C ALA A 356 -25.06 19.57 19.30
N ARG A 357 -25.26 20.74 19.91
CA ARG A 357 -26.14 20.80 21.09
C ARG A 357 -27.57 20.64 20.62
N LEU A 358 -28.31 19.77 21.29
CA LEU A 358 -29.75 19.70 21.10
C LEU A 358 -30.33 21.03 21.57
N ALA A 359 -30.96 21.77 20.67
CA ALA A 359 -31.76 22.92 21.09
C ALA A 359 -32.85 22.35 22.01
N ARG A 360 -32.82 22.74 23.29
CA ARG A 360 -33.92 22.47 24.20
C ARG A 360 -35.13 23.16 23.57
N VAL A 361 -36.07 22.36 23.04
CA VAL A 361 -37.40 22.88 22.72
C VAL A 361 -38.01 23.20 24.07
N GLU A 362 -37.81 24.42 24.52
CA GLU A 362 -38.59 24.98 25.61
C GLU A 362 -40.05 24.90 25.16
N PRO A 363 -40.95 24.22 25.88
CA PRO A 363 -42.35 24.25 25.52
C PRO A 363 -42.75 25.71 25.48
N ALA A 364 -43.16 26.19 24.31
CA ALA A 364 -43.60 27.56 24.12
C ALA A 364 -44.60 27.87 25.23
N SER A 365 -44.20 28.75 26.14
CA SER A 365 -45.09 29.24 27.18
C SER A 365 -46.26 29.89 26.45
N LEU A 366 -47.42 29.23 26.45
CA LEU A 366 -48.68 29.85 26.05
C LEU A 366 -48.75 31.21 26.78
N PRO A 367 -48.96 32.33 26.08
CA PRO A 367 -49.03 33.62 26.75
C PRO A 367 -50.14 33.56 27.79
N ALA A 368 -49.76 33.74 29.06
CA ALA A 368 -50.68 33.78 30.17
C ALA A 368 -51.71 34.89 29.90
N GLY A 369 -52.94 34.48 29.62
CA GLY A 369 -54.08 35.37 29.54
C GLY A 369 -54.22 36.13 30.85
N ARG A 370 -54.21 37.46 30.73
CA ARG A 370 -54.45 38.45 31.79
C ARG A 370 -55.68 38.06 32.64
N PRO A 371 -55.64 38.15 33.98
CA PRO A 371 -56.77 37.76 34.81
C PRO A 371 -57.90 38.80 34.68
N ALA A 372 -59.06 38.35 34.19
CA ALA A 372 -60.31 39.09 34.33
C ALA A 372 -60.92 38.80 35.70
N ALA A 373 -61.46 39.86 36.31
CA ALA A 373 -61.90 39.94 37.69
C ALA A 373 -63.03 38.96 38.06
N ALA A 374 -63.08 38.69 39.37
CA ALA A 374 -63.93 37.74 40.05
C ALA A 374 -65.44 37.98 39.91
N SER A 375 -66.19 36.87 39.84
CA SER A 375 -67.56 36.76 40.35
C SER A 375 -67.81 35.31 40.79
N LYS A 376 -68.23 35.11 42.04
CA LYS A 376 -68.77 33.87 42.65
C LYS A 376 -69.90 34.33 43.59
N PRO A 377 -70.86 33.49 44.07
CA PRO A 377 -71.11 32.06 43.78
C PRO A 377 -72.61 31.67 43.63
N GLU A 378 -72.88 30.45 43.15
CA GLU A 378 -73.83 29.51 43.82
C GLU A 378 -73.61 28.05 43.35
N PRO A 379 -73.97 27.03 44.16
CA PRO A 379 -73.46 25.67 44.03
C PRO A 379 -74.40 24.72 43.29
N VAL A 380 -73.83 23.79 42.51
CA VAL A 380 -74.53 22.58 42.06
C VAL A 380 -73.75 21.37 42.57
N VAL A 381 -74.44 20.57 43.38
CA VAL A 381 -74.02 19.27 43.88
C VAL A 381 -74.31 18.23 42.79
N VAL A 382 -73.30 17.49 42.34
CA VAL A 382 -73.48 16.14 41.78
C VAL A 382 -72.36 15.24 42.29
N SER A 383 -72.78 14.22 43.03
CA SER A 383 -72.00 13.06 43.46
C SER A 383 -71.99 12.01 42.36
N GLY A 384 -70.88 11.29 42.16
CA GLY A 384 -70.89 10.04 41.38
C GLY A 384 -69.59 9.67 40.66
N ALA A 385 -68.83 8.77 41.32
CA ALA A 385 -68.14 7.60 40.77
C ALA A 385 -66.96 7.72 39.76
N ASP A 386 -65.95 6.91 40.10
CA ASP A 386 -64.93 6.26 39.26
C ASP A 386 -63.78 7.08 38.66
N ALA A 387 -62.71 7.14 39.46
CA ALA A 387 -61.35 7.33 39.01
C ALA A 387 -60.87 6.12 38.17
N PRO A 388 -60.36 6.32 36.94
CA PRO A 388 -59.57 5.30 36.29
C PRO A 388 -58.10 5.45 36.71
N LEU A 389 -57.56 4.40 37.33
CA LEU A 389 -56.14 4.19 37.59
C LEU A 389 -55.32 4.37 36.29
N PRO A 390 -54.11 4.98 36.33
CA PRO A 390 -53.29 5.14 35.14
C PRO A 390 -52.83 3.78 34.60
N LYS A 391 -53.19 3.49 33.35
CA LYS A 391 -52.76 2.30 32.62
C LYS A 391 -51.22 2.31 32.48
N ARG A 392 -50.61 1.24 32.96
CA ARG A 392 -49.18 0.88 32.83
C ARG A 392 -48.75 0.91 31.36
N GLN A 393 -47.91 1.88 30.97
CA GLN A 393 -47.24 1.87 29.67
C GLN A 393 -46.22 0.72 29.62
N ARG A 394 -46.48 -0.27 28.75
CA ARG A 394 -45.54 -1.32 28.38
C ARG A 394 -44.47 -0.78 27.44
N GLY A 395 -43.32 -1.45 27.45
CA GLY A 395 -42.02 -0.99 26.96
C GLY A 395 -42.02 -0.41 25.54
N ARG A 396 -41.36 0.75 25.42
CA ARG A 396 -40.94 1.33 24.15
C ARG A 396 -39.84 0.44 23.58
N THR A 397 -40.16 -0.29 22.52
CA THR A 397 -39.17 -0.96 21.67
C THR A 397 -38.34 0.09 20.92
N LEU A 398 -37.12 -0.30 20.56
CA LEU A 398 -35.98 0.53 20.16
C LEU A 398 -36.10 1.28 18.81
N ALA A 399 -37.30 1.49 18.27
CA ALA A 399 -37.52 2.21 17.02
C ALA A 399 -38.47 3.44 17.12
N ALA A 400 -39.02 3.74 18.31
CA ALA A 400 -40.02 4.81 18.48
C ALA A 400 -39.46 6.15 19.02
N ALA A 401 -38.20 6.48 18.74
CA ALA A 401 -37.65 7.80 19.00
C ALA A 401 -37.79 8.67 17.73
N HIS A 402 -39.03 9.09 17.40
CA HIS A 402 -39.41 10.36 16.75
C HIS A 402 -40.88 10.29 16.25
N PRO A 403 -41.82 11.07 16.82
CA PRO A 403 -43.20 11.16 16.32
C PRO A 403 -43.45 12.29 15.30
N GLU A 404 -42.43 12.90 14.68
CA GLU A 404 -42.67 13.96 13.67
C GLU A 404 -41.71 13.90 12.48
N GLY A 405 -42.31 13.82 11.27
CA GLY A 405 -41.70 14.34 10.04
C GLY A 405 -41.43 13.35 8.91
N LEU A 406 -42.41 12.53 8.51
CA LEU A 406 -42.48 12.06 7.12
C LEU A 406 -43.15 13.16 6.30
N VAL A 407 -42.36 14.03 5.68
CA VAL A 407 -42.85 14.86 4.57
C VAL A 407 -43.02 13.93 3.38
N GLU A 408 -44.25 13.50 3.18
CA GLU A 408 -44.72 12.76 2.02
C GLU A 408 -44.65 13.68 0.79
N ARG A 409 -43.58 13.56 0.01
CA ARG A 409 -43.51 14.21 -1.30
C ARG A 409 -44.26 13.35 -2.32
N ARG A 410 -45.54 13.69 -2.53
CA ARG A 410 -46.37 13.20 -3.65
C ARG A 410 -45.69 13.55 -5.00
N PRO A 411 -45.36 12.59 -5.88
CA PRO A 411 -45.12 12.88 -7.27
C PRO A 411 -46.47 12.92 -8.00
N GLY A 412 -46.80 14.08 -8.57
CA GLY A 412 -47.93 14.24 -9.47
C GLY A 412 -47.76 13.44 -10.76
N ALA A 413 -48.91 13.15 -11.37
CA ALA A 413 -49.11 12.37 -12.57
C ALA A 413 -48.06 12.60 -13.67
N ALA A 414 -47.35 11.54 -14.03
CA ALA A 414 -46.70 11.39 -15.31
C ALA A 414 -47.02 10.00 -15.86
N THR A 415 -47.46 9.98 -17.11
CA THR A 415 -47.99 8.90 -17.92
C THR A 415 -47.24 7.57 -17.77
N VAL A 416 -47.97 6.52 -17.41
CA VAL A 416 -47.50 5.12 -17.48
C VAL A 416 -47.18 4.79 -18.93
N ARG A 417 -45.89 4.68 -19.27
CA ARG A 417 -45.44 3.87 -20.40
C ARG A 417 -44.98 2.53 -19.84
N THR A 418 -45.71 1.48 -20.19
CA THR A 418 -45.41 0.09 -19.89
C THR A 418 -43.98 -0.25 -20.33
N PRO A 419 -43.09 -0.75 -19.46
CA PRO A 419 -41.83 -1.31 -19.89
C PRO A 419 -42.08 -2.70 -20.48
N ALA A 420 -41.57 -2.92 -21.69
CA ALA A 420 -41.53 -4.23 -22.33
C ALA A 420 -40.69 -5.22 -21.50
N ALA A 421 -41.10 -6.49 -21.56
CA ALA A 421 -40.47 -7.61 -20.86
C ALA A 421 -38.94 -7.68 -21.10
N PRO A 422 -38.13 -8.02 -20.08
CA PRO A 422 -36.71 -8.22 -20.28
C PRO A 422 -36.48 -9.49 -21.11
N THR A 423 -35.82 -9.34 -22.25
CA THR A 423 -35.25 -10.44 -23.00
C THR A 423 -34.17 -11.10 -22.16
N THR A 424 -34.32 -12.41 -21.95
CA THR A 424 -33.35 -13.29 -21.33
C THR A 424 -32.09 -13.36 -22.19
N SER A 425 -31.07 -12.55 -21.85
CA SER A 425 -29.71 -12.77 -22.34
C SER A 425 -29.09 -13.89 -21.50
N SER A 426 -28.97 -15.08 -22.09
CA SER A 426 -28.27 -16.21 -21.48
C SER A 426 -26.78 -15.92 -21.41
N ALA A 427 -26.32 -15.48 -20.24
CA ALA A 427 -24.89 -15.47 -19.92
C ALA A 427 -24.42 -16.93 -19.80
N ARG A 428 -23.53 -17.33 -20.72
CA ARG A 428 -22.96 -18.68 -20.85
C ARG A 428 -22.21 -19.16 -19.58
N PRO A 429 -22.06 -20.49 -19.36
CA PRO A 429 -21.42 -21.09 -18.18
C PRO A 429 -19.89 -20.91 -18.06
N ALA A 430 -19.27 -20.01 -18.84
CA ALA A 430 -17.81 -19.93 -18.95
C ALA A 430 -17.12 -19.24 -17.75
N ALA A 431 -17.84 -18.40 -16.99
CA ALA A 431 -17.26 -17.67 -15.87
C ALA A 431 -16.97 -18.56 -14.63
N LEU A 432 -17.77 -19.60 -14.42
CA LEU A 432 -17.57 -20.56 -13.31
C LEU A 432 -16.39 -21.51 -13.59
N GLY A 433 -16.20 -21.91 -14.85
CA GLY A 433 -15.09 -22.78 -15.27
C GLY A 433 -13.72 -22.09 -15.33
N ALA A 434 -13.68 -20.75 -15.34
CA ALA A 434 -12.44 -19.98 -15.18
C ALA A 434 -12.04 -19.89 -13.69
N PHE A 435 -13.01 -19.76 -12.78
CA PHE A 435 -12.80 -19.75 -11.34
C PHE A 435 -12.30 -21.10 -10.80
N GLN A 436 -12.91 -22.22 -11.24
CA GLN A 436 -12.49 -23.57 -10.81
C GLN A 436 -11.06 -23.94 -11.27
N ARG A 437 -10.62 -23.46 -12.43
CA ARG A 437 -9.23 -23.67 -12.92
C ARG A 437 -8.19 -22.87 -12.13
N ALA A 438 -8.55 -21.68 -11.64
CA ALA A 438 -7.66 -20.86 -10.81
C ALA A 438 -7.48 -21.43 -9.40
N VAL A 439 -8.48 -22.17 -8.87
CA VAL A 439 -8.42 -22.80 -7.55
C VAL A 439 -7.70 -24.15 -7.59
N ALA A 440 -7.87 -24.94 -8.66
CA ALA A 440 -7.21 -26.25 -8.80
C ALA A 440 -5.73 -26.18 -9.21
N GLY A 441 -5.27 -25.05 -9.76
CA GLY A 441 -3.88 -24.88 -10.24
C GLY A 441 -2.84 -24.55 -9.16
N ARG A 442 -3.22 -24.46 -7.88
CA ARG A 442 -2.31 -24.13 -6.77
C ARG A 442 -1.80 -25.33 -5.98
N ASP A 443 -2.31 -26.53 -6.22
CA ASP A 443 -1.98 -27.72 -5.41
C ASP A 443 -0.98 -28.68 -6.08
N THR A 444 -0.42 -28.36 -7.26
CA THR A 444 0.40 -29.29 -8.04
C THR A 444 1.89 -28.93 -8.20
N GLU A 445 2.42 -27.93 -7.50
CA GLU A 445 3.83 -27.50 -7.68
C GLU A 445 4.78 -27.76 -6.49
N ASP A 446 4.40 -28.55 -5.49
CA ASP A 446 5.30 -28.88 -4.37
C ASP A 446 5.33 -30.37 -3.99
N GLN A 447 5.63 -31.24 -4.97
CA GLN A 447 6.06 -32.62 -4.69
C GLN A 447 7.44 -32.88 -5.32
N ALA A 448 8.47 -32.75 -4.49
CA ALA A 448 9.79 -33.34 -4.74
C ALA A 448 9.68 -34.88 -4.84
N PRO A 449 10.44 -35.54 -5.73
CA PRO A 449 10.38 -36.99 -5.88
C PRO A 449 11.01 -37.72 -4.67
N PRO A 450 10.48 -38.89 -4.26
CA PRO A 450 11.07 -39.66 -3.17
C PRO A 450 12.42 -40.27 -3.58
N SER A 451 13.42 -40.06 -2.74
CA SER A 451 14.73 -40.70 -2.80
C SER A 451 14.63 -42.22 -2.64
N THR A 452 15.24 -42.96 -3.56
CA THR A 452 15.46 -44.41 -3.52
C THR A 452 16.17 -44.86 -2.22
N PRO A 453 15.78 -46.00 -1.61
CA PRO A 453 16.52 -46.56 -0.49
C PRO A 453 17.77 -47.31 -0.99
N VAL A 454 18.93 -46.97 -0.43
CA VAL A 454 20.17 -47.73 -0.56
C VAL A 454 20.07 -48.96 0.33
N ALA A 455 20.19 -50.15 -0.28
CA ALA A 455 20.33 -51.41 0.44
C ALA A 455 21.68 -51.44 1.18
N LEU A 456 21.63 -51.54 2.51
CA LEU A 456 22.77 -51.91 3.33
C LEU A 456 22.83 -53.44 3.38
N GLU A 457 23.79 -53.99 2.66
CA GLU A 457 24.20 -55.38 2.72
C GLU A 457 25.17 -55.53 3.91
N ASN A 458 24.75 -56.30 4.92
CA ASN A 458 25.62 -56.74 6.01
C ASN A 458 26.18 -58.12 5.63
N GLU A 459 27.48 -58.18 5.33
CA GLU A 459 28.29 -59.38 5.56
C GLU A 459 29.43 -59.05 6.53
N ARG A 460 29.42 -59.78 7.65
CA ARG A 460 30.47 -60.05 8.66
C ARG A 460 30.67 -59.09 9.82
#